data_AF-A0A179S4Y6-F1
#
_entry.id   AF-A0A179S4Y6-F1
#
_cell.length_a   1.000
_cell.length_b   1.000
_cell.length_c   1.000
_cell.angle_alpha   90.00
_cell.angle_beta   90.00
_cell.angle_gamma   90.00
#
_symmetry.space_group_name_H-M   'P 1'
#
loop_
_entity.id
_entity.type
_entity.pdbx_description
1 polymer ?
#
loop_
_entity_poly.entity_id
_entity_poly.type
_entity_poly.pdbx_seq_one_letter_code
_entity_poly.pdbx_strand_id
1 'polypeptide(L)'
;MAAAAGILACLVPAEAGAQGTERQRLACMTDAMTLCSRDVPDTRRIERCLRRNYARISAPCQGELDAAAGTAPSPDAGGAVPSGR
;
A
#
# COMPACT_ATOMS: atom_id res chain seq x y z
N MET A 1 44.79 1.90 -26.12
CA MET A 1 43.93 1.34 -27.20
C MET A 1 43.13 0.25 -26.52
N ALA A 2 41.88 0.48 -26.08
CA ALA A 2 40.64 0.47 -26.89
C ALA A 2 40.41 -0.90 -27.58
N ALA A 3 39.24 -1.56 -27.55
CA ALA A 3 38.02 -1.44 -26.74
C ALA A 3 37.25 -2.79 -26.84
N ALA A 4 36.15 -3.13 -26.15
CA ALA A 4 35.29 -2.43 -25.19
C ALA A 4 34.66 -3.45 -24.21
N ALA A 5 33.97 -3.00 -23.14
CA ALA A 5 33.20 -3.85 -22.23
C ALA A 5 31.68 -3.76 -22.53
N GLY A 6 31.14 -4.74 -23.25
CA GLY A 6 29.71 -4.82 -23.58
C GLY A 6 28.88 -5.43 -22.45
N ILE A 7 28.58 -4.66 -21.41
CA ILE A 7 27.63 -5.09 -20.36
C ILE A 7 26.21 -4.94 -20.92
N LEU A 8 25.54 -6.06 -21.16
CA LEU A 8 24.15 -6.11 -21.58
C LEU A 8 23.25 -5.71 -20.40
N ALA A 9 22.93 -4.42 -20.29
CA ALA A 9 21.99 -3.91 -19.30
C ALA A 9 20.56 -4.32 -19.66
N CYS A 10 20.08 -5.42 -19.08
CA CYS A 10 18.67 -5.77 -19.11
C CYS A 10 17.84 -4.66 -18.45
N LEU A 11 17.06 -3.93 -19.24
CA LEU A 11 16.06 -2.99 -18.75
C LEU A 11 14.89 -3.78 -18.15
N VAL A 12 15.03 -4.19 -16.89
CA VAL A 12 13.95 -4.80 -16.13
C VAL A 12 12.92 -3.72 -15.81
N PRO A 13 11.65 -3.84 -16.24
CA PRO A 13 10.61 -2.93 -15.79
C PRO A 13 10.39 -3.16 -14.29
N ALA A 14 10.77 -2.19 -13.48
CA ALA A 14 10.38 -2.16 -12.07
C ALA A 14 8.87 -1.95 -12.00
N GLU A 15 8.12 -3.05 -11.81
CA GLU A 15 6.74 -2.96 -11.38
C GLU A 15 6.74 -2.34 -9.98
N ALA A 16 6.42 -1.05 -9.93
CA ALA A 16 6.38 -0.29 -8.69
C ALA A 16 5.05 -0.55 -7.96
N GLY A 17 4.78 -1.81 -7.61
CA GLY A 17 3.66 -2.26 -6.79
C GLY A 17 3.65 -1.72 -5.34
N ALA A 18 4.35 -0.63 -5.05
CA ALA A 18 4.43 0.04 -3.75
C ALA A 18 3.25 1.01 -3.51
N GLN A 19 2.12 0.76 -4.17
CA GLN A 19 0.85 1.42 -3.94
C GLN A 19 -0.13 0.33 -3.52
N GLY A 20 -0.38 0.20 -2.20
CA GLY A 20 -1.67 -0.34 -1.76
C GLY A 20 -2.73 0.57 -2.37
N THR A 21 -3.35 0.12 -3.45
CA THR A 21 -3.60 1.01 -4.59
C THR A 21 -4.51 2.17 -4.21
N GLU A 22 -4.40 3.31 -4.89
CA GLU A 22 -5.32 4.44 -4.61
C GLU A 22 -6.79 4.00 -4.77
N ARG A 23 -7.11 2.95 -5.56
CA ARG A 23 -8.42 2.28 -5.54
C ARG A 23 -8.76 1.62 -4.19
N GLN A 24 -7.84 0.91 -3.55
CA GLN A 24 -8.03 0.32 -2.20
C GLN A 24 -8.36 1.43 -1.19
N ARG A 25 -7.60 2.53 -1.23
CA ARG A 25 -7.81 3.69 -0.36
C ARG A 25 -9.15 4.38 -0.63
N LEU A 26 -9.51 4.59 -1.90
CA LEU A 26 -10.79 5.16 -2.31
C LEU A 26 -11.99 4.26 -1.97
N ALA A 27 -11.84 2.93 -2.03
CA ALA A 27 -12.89 1.98 -1.66
C ALA A 27 -13.34 2.16 -0.21
N CYS A 28 -12.40 2.28 0.72
CA CYS A 28 -12.72 2.58 2.12
C CYS A 28 -12.97 4.08 2.42
N MET A 29 -12.66 5.00 1.50
CA MET A 29 -12.76 6.44 1.77
C MET A 29 -14.20 6.90 2.03
N THR A 30 -15.15 6.48 1.18
CA THR A 30 -16.57 6.83 1.36
C THR A 30 -17.11 6.27 2.67
N ASP A 31 -16.83 4.99 2.96
CA ASP A 31 -17.22 4.35 4.22
C ASP A 31 -16.62 5.05 5.44
N ALA A 32 -15.33 5.43 5.37
CA ALA A 32 -14.65 6.16 6.42
C ALA A 32 -15.28 7.54 6.66
N MET A 33 -15.63 8.28 5.61
CA MET A 33 -16.26 9.58 5.74
C MET A 33 -17.72 9.48 6.21
N THR A 34 -18.45 8.41 5.89
CA THR A 34 -19.84 8.20 6.31
C THR A 34 -19.96 7.66 7.74
N LEU A 35 -19.12 6.69 8.13
CA LEU A 35 -19.24 5.98 9.42
C LEU A 35 -18.21 6.42 10.47
N CYS A 36 -17.06 6.93 10.02
CA CYS A 36 -15.87 7.15 10.86
C CYS A 36 -15.29 8.57 10.74
N SER A 37 -16.08 9.54 10.26
CA SER A 37 -15.61 10.92 10.02
C SER A 37 -15.14 11.64 11.28
N ARG A 38 -15.58 11.18 12.47
CA ARG A 38 -15.11 11.67 13.78
C ARG A 38 -13.68 11.22 14.13
N ASP A 39 -13.15 10.21 13.45
CA ASP A 39 -11.79 9.70 13.61
C ASP A 39 -10.81 10.24 12.54
N VAL A 40 -11.27 11.10 11.62
CA VAL A 40 -10.44 11.81 10.64
C VAL A 40 -9.64 12.92 11.36
N PRO A 41 -8.34 13.12 11.09
CA PRO A 41 -7.51 12.48 10.06
C PRO A 41 -6.70 11.24 10.52
N ASP A 42 -6.95 10.69 11.71
CA ASP A 42 -6.17 9.58 12.28
C ASP A 42 -6.45 8.24 11.55
N THR A 43 -5.63 7.90 10.54
CA THR A 43 -5.79 6.64 9.76
C THR A 43 -5.87 5.39 10.64
N ARG A 44 -5.12 5.34 11.76
CA ARG A 44 -5.16 4.21 12.71
C ARG A 44 -6.45 4.15 13.53
N ARG A 45 -7.15 5.28 13.73
CA ARG A 45 -8.48 5.30 14.35
C ARG A 45 -9.54 4.92 13.33
N ILE A 46 -9.47 5.48 12.12
CA ILE A 46 -10.33 5.11 10.98
C ILE A 46 -10.30 3.60 10.75
N GLU A 47 -9.12 2.97 10.64
CA GLU A 47 -9.00 1.52 10.43
C GLU A 47 -9.73 0.72 11.54
N ARG A 48 -9.57 1.10 12.82
CA ARG A 48 -10.29 0.47 13.93
C ARG A 48 -11.80 0.71 13.87
N CYS A 49 -12.24 1.90 13.45
CA CYS A 49 -13.66 2.21 13.30
C CYS A 49 -14.28 1.40 12.14
N LEU A 50 -13.58 1.28 11.00
CA LEU A 50 -14.01 0.46 9.87
C LEU A 50 -14.07 -1.03 10.26
N ARG A 51 -13.05 -1.57 10.95
CA ARG A 51 -13.07 -2.97 11.44
C ARG A 51 -14.22 -3.22 12.45
N ARG A 52 -14.58 -2.25 13.29
CA ARG A 52 -15.76 -2.34 14.18
C ARG A 52 -17.09 -2.29 13.42
N ASN A 53 -17.12 -1.61 12.28
CA ASN A 53 -18.27 -1.48 11.40
C ASN A 53 -18.18 -2.40 10.18
N TYR A 54 -17.41 -3.49 10.23
CA TYR A 54 -17.12 -4.34 9.06
C TYR A 54 -18.39 -4.85 8.35
N ALA A 55 -19.47 -5.13 9.09
CA ALA A 55 -20.77 -5.54 8.52
C ALA A 55 -21.60 -4.39 7.91
N ARG A 56 -21.14 -3.13 7.97
CA ARG A 56 -21.81 -1.92 7.47
C ARG A 56 -21.05 -1.18 6.37
N ILE A 57 -19.75 -1.45 6.22
CA ILE A 57 -18.91 -0.92 5.14
C ILE A 57 -19.20 -1.65 3.82
N SER A 58 -18.76 -1.06 2.72
CA SER A 58 -18.92 -1.63 1.38
C SER A 58 -18.08 -2.91 1.16
N ALA A 59 -18.57 -3.81 0.32
CA ALA A 59 -17.87 -5.04 -0.08
C ALA A 59 -16.42 -4.84 -0.59
N PRO A 60 -16.08 -3.80 -1.39
CA PRO A 60 -14.67 -3.58 -1.72
C PRO A 60 -13.84 -3.20 -0.49
N CYS A 61 -14.34 -2.33 0.41
CA CYS A 61 -13.61 -1.99 1.65
C CYS A 61 -13.43 -3.19 2.60
N GLN A 62 -14.38 -4.14 2.62
CA GLN A 62 -14.22 -5.42 3.32
C GLN A 62 -12.99 -6.19 2.79
N GLY A 63 -12.92 -6.37 1.47
CA GLY A 63 -11.79 -7.01 0.80
C GLY A 63 -10.46 -6.35 1.11
N GLU A 64 -10.43 -5.02 1.28
CA GLU A 64 -9.22 -4.30 1.69
C GLU A 64 -8.78 -4.59 3.13
N LEU A 65 -9.72 -4.63 4.07
CA LEU A 65 -9.41 -4.94 5.47
C LEU A 65 -8.96 -6.38 5.68
N ASP A 66 -9.42 -7.30 4.82
CA ASP A 66 -9.02 -8.70 4.77
C ASP A 66 -7.69 -8.90 4.06
N ALA A 67 -7.47 -8.23 2.92
CA ALA A 67 -6.18 -8.22 2.23
C ALA A 67 -5.07 -7.64 3.11
N ALA A 68 -5.37 -6.60 3.90
CA ALA A 68 -4.46 -6.05 4.91
C ALA A 68 -4.26 -6.94 6.15
N ALA A 69 -5.17 -7.89 6.41
CA ALA A 69 -5.00 -8.89 7.46
C ALA A 69 -4.18 -10.10 6.98
N GLY A 70 -4.34 -10.51 5.72
CA GLY A 70 -3.52 -11.54 5.07
C GLY A 70 -2.12 -11.05 4.67
N THR A 71 -1.99 -9.77 4.33
CA THR A 71 -0.71 -9.10 4.03
C THR A 71 -0.23 -8.35 5.26
N ALA A 72 0.30 -9.08 6.25
CA ALA A 72 1.21 -8.47 7.20
C ALA A 72 2.39 -7.87 6.40
N PRO A 73 2.73 -6.58 6.57
CA PRO A 73 3.83 -5.99 5.81
C PRO A 73 5.14 -6.68 6.19
N SER A 74 5.81 -7.30 5.21
CA SER A 74 7.17 -7.79 5.41
C SER A 74 8.06 -6.58 5.78
N PRO A 75 8.89 -6.66 6.83
CA PRO A 75 9.67 -5.52 7.33
C PRO A 75 10.82 -5.07 6.41
N ASP A 76 10.85 -5.54 5.17
CA ASP A 76 11.95 -5.41 4.20
C ASP A 76 11.80 -4.20 3.26
N ALA A 77 10.76 -3.39 3.41
CA ALA A 77 10.60 -2.10 2.72
C ALA A 77 11.52 -0.99 3.31
N GLY A 78 12.77 -1.33 3.63
CA GLY A 78 13.65 -0.50 4.46
C GLY A 78 15.14 -0.80 4.33
N GLY A 79 15.68 -0.96 3.12
CA GLY A 79 17.11 -1.25 2.98
C GLY A 79 17.70 -1.29 1.57
N ALA A 80 17.70 -0.18 0.83
CA ALA A 80 18.51 -0.06 -0.40
C ALA A 80 18.94 1.38 -0.71
N VAL A 81 19.83 1.96 0.11
CA VAL A 81 20.60 3.16 -0.27
C VAL A 81 22.07 2.78 -0.51
N PRO A 82 22.52 2.68 -1.77
CA PRO A 82 23.94 2.57 -2.09
C PRO A 82 24.56 3.96 -2.18
N SER A 83 24.96 4.52 -1.03
CA SER A 83 25.83 5.71 -0.99
C SER A 83 27.28 5.30 -1.33
N GLY A 84 27.57 5.19 -2.63
CA GLY A 84 28.93 4.97 -3.14
C GLY A 84 29.75 6.26 -3.18
N ARG A 85 31.02 6.18 -2.77
CA ARG A 85 32.03 7.24 -2.88
C ARG A 85 32.69 7.27 -4.25
#